data_AF-A0A7C2F3W7-F1
#
_entry.id   AF-A0A7C2F3W7-F1
#
_cell.length_a   1.000
_cell.length_b   1.000
_cell.length_c   1.000
_cell.angle_alpha   90.00
_cell.angle_beta   90.00
_cell.angle_gamma   90.00
#
_symmetry.space_group_name_H-M   'P 1'
#
loop_
_entity.id
_entity.type
_entity.pdbx_description
1 polymer ?
#
loop_
_entity_poly.entity_id
_entity_poly.type
_entity_poly.pdbx_seq_one_letter_code
_entity_poly.pdbx_strand_id
1 'polypeptide(L)'
;VTSRAGFDTYANEFEAQDLADFIAQIPDGRIVAVAVRGDGATSLTDQAVQALGSLGGQIDLRGTEGFSHALIGVKGAAPGSALEDSGQGNTYLHVGRNPDDRTLSVAVDYVALRLK
;
A
#
# COMPACT_ATOMS: atom_id res chain seq x y z
N VAL A 1 -10.59 -4.88 -12.60
CA VAL A 1 -9.10 -4.75 -12.64
C VAL A 1 -8.68 -4.64 -14.09
N THR A 2 -7.90 -3.61 -14.46
CA THR A 2 -7.46 -3.41 -15.86
C THR A 2 -6.00 -3.73 -16.11
N SER A 3 -5.18 -3.81 -15.06
CA SER A 3 -3.81 -4.29 -15.09
C SER A 3 -3.41 -4.76 -13.68
N ARG A 4 -2.37 -5.59 -13.57
CA ARG A 4 -1.73 -6.01 -12.32
C ARG A 4 -0.26 -6.35 -12.59
N ALA A 5 0.61 -6.01 -11.65
CA ALA A 5 2.02 -6.35 -11.67
C ALA A 5 2.53 -6.48 -10.23
N GLY A 6 3.67 -7.16 -10.05
CA GLY A 6 4.39 -7.25 -8.79
C GLY A 6 5.87 -6.99 -9.06
N PHE A 7 6.55 -6.36 -8.11
CA PHE A 7 7.91 -5.89 -8.24
C PHE A 7 8.68 -6.26 -6.97
N ASP A 8 9.82 -6.94 -7.11
CA ASP A 8 10.62 -7.40 -5.98
C ASP A 8 11.62 -6.31 -5.56
N THR A 9 11.11 -5.27 -4.90
CA THR A 9 11.93 -4.14 -4.42
C THR A 9 12.84 -4.50 -3.24
N TYR A 10 12.84 -5.75 -2.79
CA TYR A 10 13.89 -6.27 -1.92
C TYR A 10 15.14 -6.66 -2.73
N ALA A 11 14.95 -7.27 -3.91
CA ALA A 11 16.03 -7.87 -4.67
C ALA A 11 17.03 -6.86 -5.23
N ASN A 12 16.57 -5.74 -5.80
CA ASN A 12 17.41 -4.69 -6.39
C ASN A 12 16.62 -3.44 -6.79
N GLU A 13 17.35 -2.37 -7.15
CA GLU A 13 16.79 -1.08 -7.57
C GLU A 13 16.12 -1.09 -8.95
N PHE A 14 16.41 -2.06 -9.84
CA PHE A 14 15.75 -2.15 -11.14
C PHE A 14 14.27 -2.51 -11.00
N GLU A 15 13.92 -3.36 -10.03
CA GLU A 15 12.52 -3.66 -9.69
C GLU A 15 11.78 -2.43 -9.16
N ALA A 16 12.46 -1.55 -8.41
CA ALA A 16 11.91 -0.28 -7.99
C ALA A 16 11.72 0.70 -9.17
N GLN A 17 12.62 0.66 -10.16
CA GLN A 17 12.45 1.40 -11.41
C GLN A 17 11.24 0.89 -12.21
N ASP A 18 11.12 -0.43 -12.36
CA ASP A 18 10.01 -1.06 -13.08
C ASP A 18 8.65 -0.75 -12.42
N LEU A 19 8.61 -0.67 -11.09
CA LEU A 19 7.44 -0.17 -10.34
C LEU A 19 7.09 1.27 -10.72
N ALA A 20 8.08 2.17 -10.73
CA ALA A 20 7.87 3.57 -11.08
C ALA A 20 7.38 3.73 -12.54
N ASP A 21 8.00 3.00 -13.46
CA ASP A 21 7.65 3.01 -14.88
C ASP A 21 6.24 2.45 -15.12
N PHE A 22 5.87 1.38 -14.41
CA PHE A 22 4.51 0.85 -14.45
C PHE A 22 3.48 1.88 -13.99
N ILE A 23 3.74 2.57 -12.86
CA ILE A 23 2.85 3.62 -12.34
C ILE A 23 2.79 4.82 -13.29
N ALA A 24 3.87 5.16 -14.00
CA ALA A 24 3.90 6.26 -14.96
C ALA A 24 2.99 6.01 -16.16
N GLN A 25 2.77 4.75 -16.56
CA GLN A 25 1.91 4.38 -17.68
C GLN A 25 0.41 4.41 -17.33
N ILE A 26 0.05 4.52 -16.05
CA ILE A 26 -1.34 4.57 -15.63
C ILE A 26 -1.93 5.93 -16.01
N PRO A 27 -3.07 5.99 -16.74
CA PRO A 27 -3.75 7.26 -17.00
C PRO A 27 -4.26 7.91 -15.71
N ASP A 28 -4.32 9.24 -15.69
CA ASP A 28 -4.90 9.98 -14.56
C ASP A 28 -6.37 9.61 -14.30
N GLY A 29 -6.80 9.72 -13.05
CA GLY A 29 -8.16 9.40 -12.60
C GLY A 29 -8.44 7.90 -12.39
N ARG A 30 -7.44 7.03 -12.55
CA ARG A 30 -7.58 5.59 -12.32
C ARG A 30 -7.37 5.24 -10.85
N ILE A 31 -8.25 4.42 -10.30
CA ILE A 31 -8.09 3.83 -8.96
C ILE A 31 -6.99 2.78 -9.01
N VAL A 32 -6.04 2.87 -8.08
CA VAL A 32 -4.91 1.96 -7.93
C VAL A 32 -4.86 1.44 -6.50
N ALA A 33 -4.67 0.13 -6.36
CA ALA A 33 -4.41 -0.51 -5.09
C ALA A 33 -2.99 -1.08 -5.10
N VAL A 34 -2.24 -0.83 -4.03
CA VAL A 34 -0.86 -1.27 -3.82
C VAL A 34 -0.79 -1.96 -2.47
N ALA A 35 -0.04 -3.05 -2.39
CA ALA A 35 0.24 -3.74 -1.14
C ALA A 35 1.67 -4.30 -1.17
N VAL A 36 2.38 -4.18 -0.06
CA VAL A 36 3.68 -4.81 0.16
C VAL A 36 3.49 -6.20 0.75
N ARG A 37 4.26 -7.17 0.24
CA ARG A 37 4.37 -8.51 0.80
C ARG A 37 5.84 -8.83 1.05
N GLY A 38 6.19 -9.12 2.30
CA GLY A 38 7.59 -9.34 2.68
C GLY A 38 8.26 -8.00 2.93
N ASP A 39 9.32 -7.69 2.18
CA ASP A 39 10.04 -6.43 2.29
C ASP A 39 9.90 -5.63 1.00
N GLY A 40 9.28 -4.45 1.12
CA GLY A 40 9.13 -3.50 0.01
C GLY A 40 10.08 -2.30 0.09
N ALA A 41 10.92 -2.21 1.13
CA ALA A 41 11.67 -1.02 1.50
C ALA A 41 13.15 -1.06 1.06
N THR A 42 13.78 -2.24 1.13
CA THR A 42 15.25 -2.39 1.06
C THR A 42 15.89 -1.71 -0.16
N SER A 43 15.36 -1.89 -1.37
CA SER A 43 15.87 -1.26 -2.60
C SER A 43 14.91 -0.23 -3.19
N LEU A 44 14.02 0.34 -2.37
CA LEU A 44 13.07 1.35 -2.82
C LEU A 44 13.78 2.67 -3.13
N THR A 45 13.58 3.21 -4.33
CA THR A 45 14.26 4.43 -4.81
C THR A 45 13.41 5.69 -4.62
N ASP A 46 14.03 6.86 -4.69
CA ASP A 46 13.30 8.14 -4.69
C ASP A 46 12.23 8.21 -5.80
N GLN A 47 12.52 7.65 -6.97
CA GLN A 47 11.57 7.63 -8.09
C GLN A 47 10.36 6.75 -7.78
N ALA A 48 10.56 5.59 -7.17
CA ALA A 48 9.46 4.72 -6.75
C ALA A 48 8.60 5.39 -5.68
N VAL A 49 9.22 6.08 -4.71
CA VAL A 49 8.49 6.86 -3.69
C VAL A 49 7.67 7.98 -4.34
N GLN A 50 8.25 8.74 -5.27
CA GLN A 50 7.51 9.78 -6.01
C GLN A 50 6.38 9.20 -6.86
N ALA A 51 6.58 8.02 -7.47
CA ALA A 51 5.55 7.34 -8.23
C ALA A 51 4.37 6.94 -7.34
N LEU A 52 4.63 6.37 -6.16
CA LEU A 52 3.60 6.10 -5.14
C LEU A 52 2.91 7.39 -4.68
N GLY A 53 3.67 8.48 -4.53
CA GLY A 53 3.14 9.82 -4.26
C GLY A 53 2.17 10.31 -5.34
N SER A 54 2.41 9.98 -6.62
CA SER A 54 1.49 10.30 -7.73
C SER A 54 0.16 9.54 -7.68
N LEU A 55 0.03 8.54 -6.82
CA LEU A 55 -1.23 7.85 -6.52
C LEU A 55 -1.97 8.47 -5.33
N GLY A 56 -1.38 9.51 -4.73
CA GLY A 56 -1.86 10.14 -3.50
C GLY A 56 -1.24 9.58 -2.22
N GLY A 57 -0.23 8.70 -2.31
CA GLY A 57 0.53 8.24 -1.14
C GLY A 57 1.39 9.34 -0.53
N GLN A 58 1.78 9.17 0.72
CA GLN A 58 2.68 10.07 1.46
C GLN A 58 3.73 9.33 2.30
N ILE A 59 3.55 8.02 2.53
CA ILE A 59 4.48 7.25 3.36
C ILE A 59 5.72 6.88 2.53
N ASP A 60 6.89 7.26 3.04
CA ASP A 60 8.19 6.78 2.55
C ASP A 60 8.59 5.54 3.35
N LEU A 61 8.64 4.38 2.68
CA LEU A 61 8.94 3.10 3.33
C LEU A 61 10.44 2.85 3.53
N ARG A 62 11.33 3.70 3.02
CA ARG A 62 12.78 3.46 3.14
C ARG A 62 13.21 3.47 4.61
N GLY A 63 14.02 2.48 4.99
CA GLY A 63 14.41 2.26 6.40
C GLY A 63 13.32 1.63 7.27
N THR A 64 12.28 1.05 6.65
CA THR A 64 11.21 0.29 7.34
C THR A 64 11.16 -1.16 6.86
N GLU A 65 12.32 -1.83 6.85
CA GLU A 65 12.47 -3.18 6.32
C GLU A 65 11.47 -4.15 6.98
N GLY A 66 10.74 -4.89 6.13
CA GLY A 66 9.73 -5.86 6.57
C GLY A 66 8.43 -5.27 7.12
N PHE A 67 8.22 -3.95 7.01
CA PHE A 67 6.92 -3.36 7.30
C PHE A 67 5.90 -3.77 6.24
N SER A 68 4.66 -3.96 6.67
CA SER A 68 3.55 -3.98 5.73
C SER A 68 3.20 -2.56 5.31
N HIS A 69 2.68 -2.46 4.10
CA HIS A 69 2.14 -1.21 3.54
C HIS A 69 0.99 -1.57 2.63
N ALA A 70 -0.06 -0.76 2.72
CA ALA A 70 -1.19 -0.82 1.83
C ALA A 70 -1.58 0.61 1.44
N LEU A 71 -1.93 0.79 0.17
CA LEU A 71 -2.38 2.05 -0.38
C LEU A 71 -3.54 1.80 -1.35
N ILE A 72 -4.60 2.60 -1.22
CA ILE A 72 -5.67 2.68 -2.20
C ILE A 72 -5.82 4.16 -2.56
N GLY A 73 -5.45 4.49 -3.79
CA GLY A 73 -5.34 5.87 -4.27
C GLY A 73 -5.86 6.04 -5.69
N VAL A 74 -5.67 7.26 -6.21
CA VAL A 74 -6.05 7.61 -7.58
C VAL A 74 -4.86 8.25 -8.27
N LYS A 75 -4.52 7.76 -9.47
CA LYS A 75 -3.44 8.34 -10.26
C LYS A 75 -3.71 9.83 -10.56
N GLY A 76 -2.71 10.67 -10.29
CA GLY A 76 -2.76 12.12 -10.43
C GLY A 76 -3.28 12.85 -9.18
N ALA A 77 -3.64 12.12 -8.12
CA ALA A 77 -4.06 12.74 -6.86
C ALA A 77 -2.87 13.33 -6.10
N ALA A 78 -3.14 14.37 -5.29
CA ALA A 78 -2.11 15.01 -4.47
C ALA A 78 -1.59 14.03 -3.39
N PRO A 79 -0.28 14.03 -3.08
CA PRO A 79 0.26 13.23 -1.98
C PRO A 79 -0.51 13.42 -0.67
N GLY A 80 -0.74 12.33 0.07
CA GLY A 80 -1.50 12.30 1.31
C GLY A 80 -3.03 12.26 1.15
N SER A 81 -3.55 12.16 -0.08
CA SER A 81 -4.98 12.03 -0.34
C SER A 81 -5.47 10.59 -0.48
N ALA A 82 -4.56 9.62 -0.63
CA ALA A 82 -4.90 8.21 -0.68
C ALA A 82 -5.29 7.68 0.71
N LEU A 83 -6.06 6.59 0.73
CA LEU A 83 -6.17 5.76 1.93
C LEU A 83 -4.89 4.95 2.02
N GLU A 84 -4.11 5.11 3.09
CA GLU A 84 -2.77 4.55 3.20
C GLU A 84 -2.48 4.18 4.66
N ASP A 85 -1.83 3.02 4.86
CA ASP A 85 -1.38 2.56 6.18
C ASP A 85 -0.08 1.76 6.06
N SER A 86 0.78 1.86 7.07
CA SER A 86 2.05 1.13 7.15
C SER A 86 2.41 0.80 8.59
N GLY A 87 3.04 -0.35 8.83
CA GLY A 87 3.54 -0.67 10.15
C GLY A 87 4.17 -2.05 10.26
N GLN A 88 4.67 -2.34 11.46
CA GLN A 88 5.10 -3.68 11.82
C GLN A 88 3.88 -4.61 11.90
N GLY A 89 4.00 -5.83 11.36
CA GLY A 89 2.89 -6.77 11.30
C GLY A 89 2.02 -6.55 10.05
N ASN A 90 0.71 -6.79 10.15
CA ASN A 90 -0.22 -6.68 9.02
C ASN A 90 -1.01 -5.37 9.09
N THR A 91 -1.13 -4.68 7.96
CA THR A 91 -2.06 -3.55 7.76
C THR A 91 -3.22 -3.96 6.86
N TYR A 92 -4.36 -3.28 7.02
CA TYR A 92 -5.56 -3.54 6.24
C TYR A 92 -6.27 -2.24 5.89
N LEU A 93 -6.66 -2.11 4.63
CA LEU A 93 -7.46 -0.99 4.14
C LEU A 93 -8.82 -1.46 3.65
N HIS A 94 -9.84 -0.65 3.89
CA HIS A 94 -11.21 -0.91 3.46
C HIS A 94 -11.76 0.30 2.70
N VAL A 95 -12.26 0.06 1.48
CA VAL A 95 -12.94 1.08 0.68
C VAL A 95 -14.36 0.59 0.37
N GLY A 96 -15.33 1.41 0.75
CA GLY A 96 -16.75 1.13 0.57
C GLY A 96 -17.58 1.74 1.69
N ARG A 97 -18.89 1.76 1.49
CA ARG A 97 -19.84 2.01 2.57
C ARG A 97 -19.89 0.75 3.41
N ASN A 98 -19.55 0.81 4.70
CA ASN A 98 -19.97 -0.23 5.63
C ASN A 98 -21.50 -0.14 5.74
N PRO A 99 -22.28 -1.12 5.22
CA PRO A 99 -23.73 -1.10 5.37
C PRO A 99 -24.12 -1.42 6.82
N ASP A 100 -23.17 -1.85 7.65
CA ASP A 100 -23.36 -2.03 9.08
C ASP A 100 -23.24 -0.68 9.81
N ASP A 101 -24.38 -0.01 9.92
CA ASP A 101 -24.61 1.20 10.71
C ASP A 101 -25.00 0.87 12.16
N ARG A 102 -24.92 -0.40 12.58
CA ARG A 102 -25.11 -0.78 13.99
C ARG A 102 -23.91 -0.32 14.80
N THR A 103 -24.18 0.30 15.94
CA THR A 103 -23.22 0.87 16.89
C THR A 103 -22.22 -0.14 17.48
N LEU A 104 -22.34 -1.43 17.17
CA LEU A 104 -21.51 -2.52 17.69
C LEU A 104 -21.23 -3.54 16.58
N SER A 105 -20.31 -3.22 15.67
CA SER A 105 -19.62 -4.23 14.87
C SER A 105 -18.14 -4.22 15.24
N VAL A 106 -17.64 -5.36 15.72
CA VAL A 106 -16.20 -5.60 15.90
C VAL A 106 -15.85 -6.80 15.03
N ALA A 107 -14.89 -6.63 14.15
CA ALA A 107 -14.25 -7.75 13.46
C ALA A 107 -13.12 -8.25 14.37
N VAL A 108 -13.20 -9.50 14.80
CA VAL A 108 -12.19 -10.15 15.64
C VAL A 108 -11.41 -11.12 14.78
N ASP A 109 -10.11 -10.87 14.61
CA ASP A 109 -9.20 -11.73 13.84
C ASP A 109 -8.93 -13.05 14.60
N TYR A 110 -8.61 -12.99 15.90
CA TYR A 110 -8.53 -14.19 16.75
C TYR A 110 -8.75 -13.90 18.25
N VAL A 111 -9.25 -14.90 18.99
CA VAL A 111 -9.41 -14.89 20.45
C VAL A 111 -8.55 -15.99 21.07
N ALA A 112 -7.64 -15.62 21.96
CA ALA A 112 -6.85 -16.58 22.74
C ALA A 112 -7.28 -16.55 24.21
N LEU A 113 -7.74 -17.69 24.72
CA LEU A 113 -8.00 -17.89 26.14
C LEU A 113 -6.79 -18.57 26.78
N ARG A 114 -6.20 -17.93 27.79
CA ARG A 114 -5.21 -18.58 28.66
C ARG A 114 -5.84 -18.86 30.01
N LEU A 115 -5.90 -20.15 30.35
CA LEU A 115 -6.21 -20.60 31.70
C LEU A 115 -4.90 -20.67 32.50
N LYS A 116 -4.99 -20.35 33.80
CA LYS A 116 -3.87 -20.48 34.74
C LYS A 116 -3.53 -21.94 35.00
#